data_AF-A0A6N9PM61-F1
#
_entry.id   AF-A0A6N9PM61-F1
#
_cell.length_a   1.000
_cell.length_b   1.000
_cell.length_c   1.000
_cell.angle_alpha   90.00
_cell.angle_beta   90.00
_cell.angle_gamma   90.00
#
_symmetry.space_group_name_H-M   'P 1'
#
loop_
_entity.id
_entity.type
_entity.pdbx_description
1 polymer ?
#
loop_
_entity_poly.entity_id
_entity_poly.type
_entity_poly.pdbx_seq_one_letter_code
_entity_poly.pdbx_strand_id
1 'polypeptide(L)'
;MNQTTTVESRVLETMRACPRSRYDDMALATQYYCRYGHRKIAELPFGYVMFNYKRFGLPCFETIRRARQRVQSLFPELSRNTCEAENTELVLLIQIGG
;
A
#
# COMPACT_ATOMS: atom_id res chain seq x y z
N MET A 1 9.59 15.10 -16.54
CA MET A 1 8.26 14.57 -16.19
C MET A 1 8.09 14.74 -14.68
N ASN A 2 7.21 15.64 -14.25
CA ASN A 2 6.97 15.92 -12.84
C ASN A 2 6.28 14.71 -12.19
N GLN A 3 7.06 13.75 -11.71
CA GLN A 3 6.56 12.65 -10.92
C GLN A 3 6.13 13.21 -9.56
N THR A 4 4.91 13.71 -9.48
CA THR A 4 4.18 13.77 -8.22
C THR A 4 4.00 12.33 -7.76
N THR A 5 5.02 11.77 -7.09
CA THR A 5 4.94 10.42 -6.51
C THR A 5 3.85 10.45 -5.44
N THR A 6 2.64 9.99 -5.77
CA THR A 6 1.55 9.89 -4.81
C THR A 6 1.84 8.78 -3.82
N VAL A 7 1.12 8.76 -2.70
CA VAL A 7 1.24 7.67 -1.72
C VAL A 7 0.98 6.31 -2.39
N GLU A 8 0.09 6.26 -3.38
CA GLU A 8 -0.25 5.04 -4.13
C GLU A 8 0.92 4.54 -4.97
N SER A 9 1.62 5.41 -5.71
CA SER A 9 2.82 5.00 -6.47
C SER A 9 3.90 4.41 -5.56
N ARG A 10 4.14 5.05 -4.42
CA ARG A 10 5.12 4.60 -3.42
C ARG A 10 4.73 3.27 -2.77
N VAL A 11 3.44 3.07 -2.51
CA VAL A 11 2.89 1.81 -2.01
C VAL A 11 3.02 0.70 -3.06
N LEU A 12 2.71 0.98 -4.32
CA LEU A 12 2.88 0.05 -5.43
C LEU A 12 4.33 -0.44 -5.55
N GLU A 13 5.31 0.47 -5.51
CA GLU A 13 6.73 0.12 -5.51
C GLU A 13 7.12 -0.75 -4.30
N THR A 14 6.57 -0.44 -3.13
CA THR A 14 6.83 -1.22 -1.90
C THR A 14 6.27 -2.64 -2.00
N MET A 15 5.07 -2.79 -2.55
CA MET A 15 4.41 -4.09 -2.78
C MET A 15 5.10 -4.94 -3.84
N ARG A 16 5.74 -4.30 -4.83
CA ARG A 16 6.58 -4.97 -5.82
C ARG A 16 7.91 -5.44 -5.22
N ALA A 17 8.55 -4.59 -4.42
CA ALA A 17 9.83 -4.91 -3.79
C ALA A 17 9.71 -5.96 -2.65
N CYS A 18 8.61 -5.95 -1.91
CA CYS A 18 8.41 -6.84 -0.76
C CYS A 18 7.03 -7.53 -0.84
N PRO A 19 6.96 -8.80 -1.28
CA PRO A 19 5.69 -9.54 -1.39
C PRO A 19 4.93 -9.64 -0.06
N ARG A 20 5.64 -9.64 1.08
CA ARG A 20 5.02 -9.66 2.42
C ARG A 20 4.11 -8.48 2.69
N SER A 21 4.44 -7.32 2.12
CA SER A 21 3.65 -6.10 2.28
C SER A 21 2.28 -6.13 1.57
N ARG A 22 2.05 -7.11 0.69
CA ARG A 22 0.76 -7.31 0.01
C ARG A 22 -0.34 -7.75 0.97
N TYR A 23 0.01 -8.50 2.00
CA TYR A 23 -0.93 -9.04 2.99
C TYR A 23 -0.72 -8.47 4.39
N ASP A 24 0.50 -8.06 4.75
CA ASP A 24 0.84 -7.54 6.07
C ASP A 24 0.96 -6.00 6.07
N ASP A 25 0.03 -5.33 6.76
CA ASP A 25 0.00 -3.87 6.86
C ASP A 25 1.18 -3.29 7.63
N MET A 26 1.67 -4.00 8.65
CA MET A 26 2.79 -3.54 9.47
C MET A 26 4.09 -3.60 8.67
N ALA A 27 4.29 -4.66 7.90
CA ALA A 27 5.41 -4.79 6.97
C ALA A 27 5.35 -3.72 5.87
N LEU A 28 4.17 -3.44 5.31
CA LEU A 28 4.01 -2.39 4.31
C LEU A 28 4.37 -1.02 4.88
N ALA A 29 3.81 -0.65 6.03
CA ALA A 29 4.08 0.64 6.65
C ALA A 29 5.54 0.79 7.09
N THR A 30 6.12 -0.27 7.66
CA THR A 30 7.54 -0.28 8.06
C THR A 30 8.42 -0.04 6.84
N GLN A 31 8.24 -0.81 5.78
CA GLN A 31 9.06 -0.68 4.58
C GLN A 31 8.85 0.67 3.89
N TYR A 32 7.62 1.18 3.87
CA TYR A 32 7.32 2.51 3.35
C TYR A 32 8.08 3.59 4.14
N TYR A 33 8.00 3.58 5.47
CA TYR A 33 8.67 4.58 6.31
C TYR A 33 10.20 4.46 6.25
N CYS A 34 10.75 3.26 6.20
CA CYS A 34 12.19 3.06 6.05
C CYS A 34 12.70 3.54 4.68
N ARG A 35 11.91 3.37 3.61
CA ARG A 35 12.32 3.71 2.24
C ARG A 35 12.12 5.17 1.89
N TYR A 36 11.00 5.78 2.30
CA TYR A 36 10.63 7.14 1.94
C TYR A 36 10.77 8.15 3.08
N GLY A 37 11.07 7.66 4.28
CA GLY A 37 11.43 8.48 5.43
C GLY A 37 12.90 8.87 5.45
N HIS A 38 13.27 9.71 6.39
CA HIS A 38 14.67 10.09 6.61
C HIS A 38 15.48 8.91 7.17
N ARG A 39 16.80 8.89 6.91
CA ARG A 39 17.71 7.79 7.32
C ARG A 39 17.63 7.43 8.81
N LYS A 40 17.30 8.40 9.68
CA LYS A 40 17.12 8.20 11.13
C LYS A 40 15.85 7.45 11.52
N ILE A 41 14.87 7.34 10.63
CA ILE A 41 13.55 6.73 10.94
C ILE A 41 13.68 5.21 11.11
N ALA A 42 14.59 4.58 10.37
CA ALA A 42 14.87 3.15 10.52
C ALA A 42 15.51 2.79 11.88
N GLU A 43 16.09 3.77 12.59
CA GLU A 43 16.71 3.58 13.91
C GLU A 43 15.71 3.80 15.06
N LEU A 44 14.51 4.31 14.77
CA LEU A 44 13.48 4.61 15.76
C LEU A 44 12.49 3.45 15.94
N PRO A 45 11.91 3.27 17.14
CA PRO A 45 10.84 2.32 17.34
C PRO A 45 9.66 2.60 16.41
N PHE A 46 9.16 1.58 15.72
CA PHE A 46 8.08 1.73 14.74
C PHE A 46 6.84 2.45 15.32
N GLY A 47 6.42 2.10 16.54
CA GLY A 47 5.30 2.76 17.22
C GLY A 47 5.51 4.26 17.43
N TYR A 48 6.75 4.68 17.73
CA TYR A 48 7.09 6.10 17.87
C TYR A 48 6.99 6.85 16.55
N VAL A 49 7.47 6.24 15.46
CA VAL A 49 7.36 6.80 14.10
C VAL A 49 5.90 6.91 13.68
N MET A 50 5.12 5.84 13.89
CA MET A 50 3.69 5.82 13.57
C MET A 50 2.91 6.88 14.35
N PHE A 51 3.22 7.11 15.62
CA PHE A 51 2.53 8.12 16.42
C PHE A 51 2.91 9.54 16.00
N ASN A 52 4.17 9.76 15.61
CA ASN A 52 4.72 11.08 15.25
C ASN A 52 4.85 11.30 13.74
N TYR A 53 4.11 10.56 12.92
CA TYR A 53 4.22 10.57 11.45
C TYR A 53 4.24 11.98 10.83
N LYS A 54 3.42 12.91 11.36
CA LYS A 54 3.36 14.32 10.89
C LYS A 54 4.70 15.03 11.04
N ARG A 55 5.41 14.81 12.15
CA ARG A 55 6.72 15.41 12.44
C ARG A 55 7.77 14.95 11.43
N PHE A 56 7.58 13.77 10.87
CA PHE A 56 8.47 13.17 9.88
C PHE A 56 8.04 13.43 8.43
N GLY A 57 6.95 14.17 8.20
CA GLY A 57 6.41 14.38 6.85
C GLY A 57 5.89 13.09 6.19
N LEU A 58 5.57 12.08 7.00
CA LEU A 58 5.09 10.79 6.52
C LEU A 58 3.55 10.76 6.50
N PRO A 59 2.92 9.97 5.62
CA PRO A 59 1.49 9.72 5.70
C PRO A 59 1.15 8.91 6.96
N CYS A 60 -0.07 9.03 7.47
CA CYS A 60 -0.52 8.18 8.56
C CYS A 60 -0.75 6.74 8.06
N PHE A 61 -0.77 5.81 9.01
CA PHE A 61 -0.95 4.38 8.71
C PHE A 61 -2.22 4.07 7.93
N GLU A 62 -3.35 4.70 8.28
CA GLU A 62 -4.61 4.52 7.56
C GLU A 62 -4.55 5.01 6.10
N THR A 63 -3.77 6.06 5.82
CA THR A 63 -3.55 6.51 4.44
C THR A 63 -2.82 5.45 3.63
N ILE A 64 -1.81 4.79 4.21
CA ILE A 64 -1.08 3.69 3.56
C ILE A 64 -2.00 2.50 3.31
N ARG A 65 -2.86 2.15 4.28
CA ARG A 65 -3.84 1.05 4.15
C ARG A 65 -4.83 1.29 3.01
N ARG A 66 -5.39 2.50 2.94
CA ARG A 66 -6.31 2.89 1.85
C ARG A 66 -5.60 2.92 0.50
N ALA A 67 -4.36 3.40 0.46
CA ALA A 67 -3.55 3.37 -0.75
C ALA A 67 -3.30 1.93 -1.22
N ARG A 68 -3.01 0.99 -0.31
CA ARG A 68 -2.88 -0.43 -0.65
C ARG A 68 -4.16 -0.97 -1.29
N GLN A 69 -5.32 -0.69 -0.69
CA GLN A 69 -6.60 -1.15 -1.25
C GLN A 69 -6.84 -0.61 -2.66
N ARG A 70 -6.56 0.67 -2.91
CA ARG A 70 -6.67 1.26 -4.25
C ARG A 70 -5.68 0.64 -5.24
N VAL A 71 -4.43 0.45 -4.82
CA VAL A 71 -3.41 -0.22 -5.62
C VAL A 71 -3.83 -1.64 -5.96
N GLN A 72 -4.37 -2.41 -5.02
CA GLN A 72 -4.86 -3.77 -5.27
C GLN A 72 -6.12 -3.80 -6.14
N SER A 73 -6.95 -2.76 -6.09
CA SER A 73 -8.09 -2.61 -7.00
C SER A 73 -7.64 -2.37 -8.45
N LEU A 74 -6.55 -1.62 -8.64
CA LEU A 74 -5.95 -1.34 -9.96
C LEU A 74 -5.06 -2.48 -10.47
N PHE A 75 -4.40 -3.20 -9.55
CA PHE A 75 -3.44 -4.27 -9.81
C PHE A 75 -3.83 -5.51 -8.99
N PRO A 76 -4.86 -6.26 -9.43
CA PRO A 76 -5.36 -7.42 -8.70
C PRO A 76 -4.31 -8.53 -8.52
N GLU A 77 -3.27 -8.58 -9.36
CA GLU A 77 -2.13 -9.49 -9.22
C GLU A 77 -1.27 -9.23 -7.96
N LEU A 78 -1.40 -8.03 -7.37
CA LEU A 78 -0.77 -7.67 -6.10
C LEU A 78 -1.70 -7.87 -4.91
N SER A 79 -2.92 -8.37 -5.14
CA SER A 79 -3.85 -8.76 -4.09
C SER A 79 -3.38 -10.01 -3.35
N ARG A 80 -4.04 -10.33 -2.23
CA ARG A 80 -3.69 -11.43 -1.30
C ARG A 80 -3.92 -12.84 -1.88
N ASN A 81 -4.04 -12.97 -3.19
CA ASN A 81 -4.28 -14.26 -3.83
C ASN A 81 -2.99 -15.06 -3.85
N THR A 82 -2.81 -15.86 -2.80
CA THR A 82 -2.14 -17.14 -2.93
C THR A 82 -3.00 -18.02 -3.83
N CYS A 83 -2.37 -18.54 -4.88
CA CYS A 83 -2.87 -19.56 -5.82
C CYS A 83 -3.72 -19.04 -6.99
N GLU A 84 -3.33 -19.54 -8.17
CA GLU A 84 -4.05 -19.49 -9.44
C GLU A 84 -5.54 -19.79 -9.24
N ALA A 85 -6.39 -18.81 -9.51
CA ALA A 85 -7.79 -19.03 -9.83
C ALA A 85 -8.02 -18.43 -11.22
N GLU A 86 -7.74 -19.28 -12.19
CA GLU A 86 -8.31 -19.30 -13.52
C GLU A 86 -9.78 -18.82 -13.47
N ASN A 87 -10.10 -17.82 -14.30
CA ASN A 87 -11.45 -17.34 -14.61
C ASN A 87 -12.33 -16.87 -13.44
N THR A 88 -12.33 -15.56 -13.18
CA THR A 88 -13.60 -14.90 -12.84
C THR A 88 -13.63 -13.52 -13.46
N GLU A 89 -14.20 -13.48 -14.65
CA GLU A 89 -14.75 -12.30 -15.31
C GLU A 89 -15.66 -11.56 -14.31
N LEU A 90 -15.16 -10.46 -13.74
CA LEU A 90 -15.97 -9.56 -12.90
C LEU A 90 -16.85 -8.70 -13.82
N VAL A 91 -17.91 -9.29 -14.36
CA VAL A 91 -18.98 -8.56 -15.04
C VAL A 91 -19.95 -8.04 -13.98
N LEU A 92 -19.85 -6.75 -13.66
CA LEU A 92 -20.89 -6.02 -12.94
C LEU A 92 -22.09 -5.78 -13.88
N LEU A 93 -23.00 -6.75 -13.96
CA LEU A 93 -24.31 -6.57 -14.56
C LEU A 93 -25.22 -5.84 -13.55
N ILE A 94 -25.32 -4.53 -13.70
CA ILE A 94 -26.34 -3.72 -13.02
C ILE A 94 -27.65 -3.93 -13.77
N GLN A 95 -28.53 -4.76 -13.22
CA GLN A 95 -29.89 -4.90 -13.71
C GLN A 95 -30.76 -3.81 -13.10
N ILE A 96 -30.99 -2.70 -13.82
CA ILE A 96 -32.04 -1.74 -13.47
C ILE A 96 -33.34 -2.27 -14.08
N GLY A 97 -34.21 -2.82 -13.24
CA GLY A 97 -35.54 -3.29 -13.63
C GLY A 97 -36.51 -2.12 -13.81
N GLY A 98 -37.19 -2.14 -14.96
CA GLY A 98 -38.58 -1.70 -15.27
C GLY A 98 -39.27 -0.66 -14.42
#